data_AF-A0A1I1DSP3-F1
#
_entry.id   AF-A0A1I1DSP3-F1
#
_cell.length_a   1.000
_cell.length_b   1.000
_cell.length_c   1.000
_cell.angle_alpha   90.00
_cell.angle_beta   90.00
_cell.angle_gamma   90.00
#
_symmetry.space_group_name_H-M   'P 1'
#
loop_
_entity.id
_entity.type
_entity.pdbx_description
1 polymer ?
#
loop_
_entity_poly.entity_id
_entity_poly.type
_entity_poly.pdbx_seq_one_letter_code
_entity_poly.pdbx_strand_id
1 'polypeptide(L)'
;MMSRADDDTWTLEVPGIASTAGHPAPEWAMAKALEAVRRASTDIVRRWISGKPVTAVEQQVVLLVTRGDAQVYAWLEAAFAEDPKRR
;
A
#
# COMPACT_ATOMS: atom_id res chain seq x y z
N MET A 1 3.56 0.14 6.50
CA MET A 1 4.76 0.65 7.16
C MET A 1 5.72 1.14 6.10
N MET A 2 6.01 2.45 6.06
CA MET A 2 7.09 2.98 5.24
C MET A 2 8.29 3.29 6.12
N SER A 3 9.49 3.16 5.57
CA SER A 3 10.74 3.47 6.25
C SER A 3 11.66 4.22 5.30
N ARG A 4 12.22 5.33 5.79
CA ARG A 4 13.32 6.02 5.11
C ARG A 4 14.63 5.33 5.49
N ALA A 5 15.39 4.95 4.48
CA ALA A 5 16.75 4.46 4.61
C ALA A 5 17.74 5.64 4.70
N ASP A 6 18.95 5.36 5.18
CA ASP A 6 19.99 6.38 5.44
C ASP A 6 20.53 7.05 4.16
N ASP A 7 20.18 6.52 2.98
CA ASP A 7 20.53 7.03 1.65
C ASP A 7 19.42 7.93 1.04
N ASP A 8 18.53 8.46 1.88
CA ASP A 8 17.35 9.25 1.50
C ASP A 8 16.32 8.53 0.64
N THR A 9 16.42 7.20 0.54
CA THR A 9 15.44 6.40 -0.17
C THR A 9 14.28 5.97 0.72
N TRP A 10 13.10 5.86 0.12
CA TRP A 10 11.87 5.42 0.78
C TRP A 10 11.55 3.96 0.43
N THR A 11 11.23 3.19 1.45
CA THR A 11 10.73 1.81 1.35
C THR A 11 9.31 1.76 1.87
N LEU A 12 8.40 1.08 1.15
CA LEU A 12 7.02 0.80 1.53
C LEU A 12 6.83 -0.68 1.73
N GLU A 13 6.39 -1.04 2.92
CA GLU A 13 5.78 -2.33 3.20
C GLU A 13 4.29 -2.16 3.47
N VAL A 14 3.48 -2.91 2.75
CA VAL A 14 2.08 -3.14 3.09
C VAL A 14 1.97 -4.59 3.54
N PRO A 15 1.80 -4.86 4.87
CA PRO A 15 1.85 -6.21 5.42
C PRO A 15 0.88 -7.17 4.72
N GLY A 16 1.41 -8.29 4.21
CA GLY A 16 0.64 -9.31 3.50
C GLY A 16 0.19 -8.92 2.08
N ILE A 17 0.67 -7.79 1.54
CA ILE A 17 0.14 -7.20 0.30
C ILE A 17 1.27 -6.88 -0.69
N ALA A 18 2.23 -6.03 -0.30
CA ALA A 18 3.32 -5.61 -1.18
C ALA A 18 4.52 -5.04 -0.40
N SER A 19 5.71 -5.09 -0.99
CA SER A 19 6.90 -4.37 -0.50
C SER A 19 7.66 -3.74 -1.67
N THR A 20 8.12 -2.50 -1.54
CA THR A 20 8.90 -1.73 -2.55
C THR A 20 10.00 -0.92 -1.87
N ALA A 21 11.23 -0.85 -2.41
CA ALA A 21 12.38 -0.19 -1.79
C ALA A 21 13.18 0.70 -2.76
N GLY A 22 13.90 1.71 -2.23
CA GLY A 22 14.96 2.44 -2.96
C GLY A 22 14.52 3.68 -3.75
N HIS A 23 13.61 4.50 -3.19
CA HIS A 23 12.96 5.57 -3.95
C HIS A 23 13.27 7.00 -3.48
N PRO A 24 13.70 7.93 -4.37
CA PRO A 24 14.27 9.22 -3.98
C PRO A 24 13.26 10.33 -3.62
N ALA A 25 11.95 10.14 -3.85
CA ALA A 25 10.94 11.19 -3.63
C ALA A 25 9.67 10.66 -2.93
N PRO A 26 9.10 11.38 -1.93
CA PRO A 26 7.89 10.96 -1.22
C PRO A 26 6.66 10.82 -2.12
N GLU A 27 6.47 11.73 -3.06
CA GLU A 27 5.35 11.71 -4.02
C GLU A 27 5.44 10.51 -4.97
N TRP A 28 6.66 10.17 -5.40
CA TRP A 28 6.92 9.00 -6.21
C TRP A 28 6.64 7.72 -5.42
N ALA A 29 7.06 7.67 -4.15
CA ALA A 29 6.84 6.53 -3.27
C ALA A 29 5.33 6.34 -2.99
N MET A 30 4.58 7.43 -2.86
CA MET A 30 3.11 7.42 -2.76
C MET A 30 2.45 6.89 -4.05
N ALA A 31 2.88 7.36 -5.23
CA ALA A 31 2.35 6.87 -6.50
C ALA A 31 2.61 5.37 -6.70
N LYS A 32 3.79 4.87 -6.29
CA LYS A 32 4.09 3.43 -6.30
C LYS A 32 3.32 2.65 -5.25
N ALA A 33 3.08 3.23 -4.09
CA ALA A 33 2.22 2.62 -3.09
C ALA A 33 0.80 2.40 -3.61
N LEU A 34 0.23 3.40 -4.27
CA LEU A 34 -1.07 3.29 -4.93
C LEU A 34 -1.08 2.18 -6.00
N GLU A 35 -0.06 2.15 -6.86
CA GLU A 35 0.09 1.12 -7.90
C GLU A 35 0.16 -0.29 -7.29
N ALA A 36 0.95 -0.47 -6.22
CA ALA A 36 1.10 -1.72 -5.51
C ALA A 36 -0.22 -2.19 -4.87
N VAL A 37 -0.95 -1.28 -4.22
CA VAL A 37 -2.25 -1.58 -3.60
C VAL A 37 -3.30 -1.97 -4.65
N ARG A 38 -3.34 -1.27 -5.79
CA ARG A 38 -4.23 -1.61 -6.93
C ARG A 38 -3.92 -2.99 -7.52
N ARG A 39 -2.63 -3.29 -7.71
CA ARG A 39 -2.19 -4.59 -8.21
C ARG A 39 -2.57 -5.71 -7.25
N ALA A 40 -2.29 -5.52 -5.96
CA ALA A 40 -2.65 -6.51 -4.95
C ALA A 40 -4.16 -6.74 -4.87
N SER A 41 -4.98 -5.68 -4.93
CA SER A 41 -6.44 -5.81 -5.03
C SER A 41 -6.87 -6.64 -6.23
N THR A 42 -6.27 -6.41 -7.40
CA THR A 42 -6.56 -7.18 -8.62
C THR A 42 -6.19 -8.66 -8.44
N ASP A 43 -5.04 -8.95 -7.84
CA ASP A 43 -4.57 -10.32 -7.61
C ASP A 43 -5.40 -11.05 -6.55
N ILE A 44 -5.88 -10.34 -5.51
CA ILE A 44 -6.85 -10.86 -4.52
C ILE A 44 -8.14 -11.27 -5.24
N VAL A 45 -8.73 -10.38 -6.05
CA VAL A 45 -9.99 -10.65 -6.77
C VAL A 45 -9.84 -11.83 -7.71
N ARG A 46 -8.73 -11.93 -8.46
CA ARG A 46 -8.45 -13.08 -9.34
C ARG A 46 -8.38 -14.40 -8.57
N ARG A 47 -7.69 -14.41 -7.43
CA ARG A 47 -7.62 -15.60 -6.56
C ARG A 47 -8.99 -15.96 -6.00
N TRP A 48 -9.78 -14.97 -5.61
CA TRP A 48 -11.13 -15.17 -5.09
C TRP A 48 -12.06 -15.82 -6.12
N ILE A 49 -12.07 -15.30 -7.36
CA ILE A 49 -12.81 -15.89 -8.49
C ILE A 49 -12.35 -17.33 -8.76
N SER A 50 -11.08 -17.62 -8.53
CA SER A 50 -10.50 -18.97 -8.65
C SER A 50 -10.81 -19.89 -7.44
N GLY A 51 -11.71 -19.48 -6.55
CA GLY A 51 -12.15 -20.25 -5.39
C GLY A 51 -11.19 -20.26 -4.19
N LYS A 52 -10.16 -19.41 -4.19
CA LYS A 52 -9.29 -19.26 -3.01
C LYS A 52 -9.98 -18.40 -1.94
N PRO A 53 -9.84 -18.76 -0.65
CA PRO A 53 -10.37 -17.95 0.43
C PRO A 53 -9.65 -16.59 0.48
N VAL A 54 -10.40 -15.57 0.89
CA VAL A 54 -9.92 -14.19 1.07
C VAL A 54 -10.02 -13.83 2.55
N THR A 55 -8.92 -13.40 3.14
CA THR A 55 -8.84 -12.96 4.53
C THR A 55 -9.55 -11.63 4.76
N ALA A 56 -9.90 -11.31 6.00
CA ALA A 56 -10.53 -10.02 6.33
C ALA A 56 -9.67 -8.81 5.92
N VAL A 57 -8.34 -8.92 6.03
CA VAL A 57 -7.41 -7.86 5.60
C VAL A 57 -7.45 -7.69 4.08
N GLU A 58 -7.39 -8.78 3.32
CA GLU A 58 -7.48 -8.72 1.86
C GLU A 58 -8.83 -8.15 1.38
N GLN A 59 -9.93 -8.45 2.10
CA GLN A 59 -11.24 -7.84 1.82
C GLN A 59 -11.22 -6.33 2.03
N GLN A 60 -10.61 -5.84 3.11
CA GLN A 60 -10.49 -4.41 3.38
C GLN A 60 -9.70 -3.69 2.28
N VAL A 61 -8.69 -4.33 1.71
CA VAL A 61 -7.87 -3.77 0.63
C VAL A 61 -8.66 -3.64 -0.66
N VAL A 62 -9.42 -4.67 -1.01
CA VAL A 62 -10.33 -4.62 -2.17
C VAL A 62 -11.40 -3.55 -1.96
N LEU A 63 -11.97 -3.45 -0.74
CA LEU A 63 -12.92 -2.40 -0.40
C LEU A 63 -12.30 -1.00 -0.44
N LEU A 64 -11.04 -0.84 -0.04
CA LEU A 64 -10.33 0.43 -0.08
C LEU A 64 -10.15 0.90 -1.53
N VAL A 65 -9.73 0.01 -2.43
CA VAL A 65 -9.53 0.33 -3.85
C VAL A 65 -10.85 0.62 -4.56
N THR A 66 -11.93 -0.10 -4.23
CA THR A 66 -13.26 0.14 -4.84
C THR A 66 -13.88 1.48 -4.42
N ARG A 67 -13.47 2.06 -3.28
CA ARG A 67 -13.87 3.41 -2.85
C ARG A 67 -13.14 4.53 -3.59
N GLY A 68 -12.15 4.19 -4.42
CA GLY A 68 -11.43 5.12 -5.29
C GLY A 68 -10.07 5.57 -4.74
N ASP A 69 -9.24 6.10 -5.64
CA ASP A 69 -7.84 6.40 -5.34
C ASP A 69 -7.67 7.44 -4.24
N ALA A 70 -8.56 8.43 -4.15
CA ALA A 70 -8.50 9.45 -3.10
C ALA A 70 -8.55 8.82 -1.70
N GLN A 71 -9.32 7.74 -1.53
CA GLN A 71 -9.40 7.02 -0.26
C GLN A 71 -8.14 6.21 0.01
N VAL A 72 -7.52 5.65 -1.03
CA VAL A 72 -6.23 4.94 -0.92
C VAL A 72 -5.12 5.94 -0.55
N TYR A 73 -5.10 7.11 -1.18
CA TYR A 73 -4.19 8.20 -0.85
C TYR A 73 -4.34 8.64 0.61
N ALA A 74 -5.56 8.94 1.07
CA ALA A 74 -5.79 9.34 2.45
C ALA A 74 -5.39 8.27 3.47
N TRP A 75 -5.62 6.99 3.14
CA TRP A 75 -5.18 5.86 3.97
C TRP A 75 -3.65 5.73 4.03
N LEU A 76 -2.99 5.91 2.89
CA LEU A 76 -1.52 5.94 2.83
C LEU A 76 -0.99 7.13 3.64
N GLU A 77 -1.53 8.34 3.43
CA GLU A 77 -1.15 9.56 4.16
C GLU A 77 -1.30 9.42 5.68
N ALA A 78 -2.39 8.81 6.16
CA ALA A 78 -2.56 8.50 7.58
C ALA A 78 -1.44 7.59 8.09
N ALA A 79 -1.08 6.54 7.33
CA ALA A 79 0.03 5.66 7.66
C ALA A 79 1.40 6.36 7.62
N PHE A 80 1.57 7.42 6.82
CA PHE A 80 2.77 8.27 6.83
C PHE A 80 2.83 9.24 8.00
N ALA A 81 1.68 9.73 8.47
CA ALA A 81 1.60 10.69 9.58
C ALA A 81 1.87 10.02 10.94
N GLU A 82 1.58 8.72 11.05
CA GLU A 82 1.86 7.92 12.25
C GLU A 82 3.31 7.41 12.35
N ASP A 83 4.18 7.67 11.36
CA ASP A 83 5.59 7.27 11.43
C ASP A 83 6.33 8.05 12.55
N PRO A 84 6.78 7.38 13.63
CA PRO A 84 7.39 8.03 14.78
C PRO A 84 8.71 8.75 14.44
N LYS A 85 9.33 8.49 13.28
CA LYS A 85 10.52 9.24 12.81
C LYS A 85 10.21 10.65 12.30
N ARG A 86 8.92 11.01 12.19
CA ARG A 86 8.48 12.34 11.70
C ARG A 86 8.09 13.31 12.83
N ARG A 87 8.20 12.91 14.10
CA ARG A 87 8.04 13.75 15.29
C ARG A 87 9.38 14.17 15.88
#